data_AF-A0A7K3Y7X5-F1
#
_entry.id   AF-A0A7K3Y7X5-F1
#
_cell.length_a   1.000
_cell.length_b   1.000
_cell.length_c   1.000
_cell.angle_alpha   90.00
_cell.angle_beta   90.00
_cell.angle_gamma   90.00
#
_symmetry.space_group_name_H-M   'P 1'
#
loop_
_entity.id
_entity.type
_entity.pdbx_description
1 polymer ?
#
loop_
_entity_poly.entity_id
_entity_poly.type
_entity_poly.pdbx_seq_one_letter_code
_entity_poly.pdbx_strand_id
1 'polypeptide(L)'
;MEDTASGAERGPIASVKRQREIIEEINAFSTEYASILARYHRYTMDDLICIEEECRRLQDEARQREAWGIADELATLEYLIDRAKAMKAERMGERGESG
;
A
#
# COMPACT_ATOMS: atom_id res chain seq x y z
N MET A 1 40.72 24.20 18.45
CA MET A 1 39.52 24.86 17.91
C MET A 1 39.59 24.58 16.43
N GLU A 2 38.74 23.77 15.82
CA GLU A 2 37.27 23.79 15.92
C GLU A 2 36.67 22.37 16.03
N ASP A 3 35.83 22.18 17.04
CA ASP A 3 34.77 21.18 17.08
C ASP A 3 33.59 21.72 16.25
N THR A 4 32.97 20.91 15.38
CA THR A 4 31.50 20.94 15.19
C THR A 4 31.01 19.74 14.38
N ALA A 5 30.51 18.74 15.12
CA ALA A 5 29.25 18.02 14.89
C ALA A 5 28.89 17.60 13.45
N SER A 6 29.52 16.53 12.95
CA SER A 6 28.91 15.66 11.93
C SER A 6 28.24 14.48 12.62
N GLY A 7 27.02 14.70 13.09
CA GLY A 7 26.26 13.72 13.87
C GLY A 7 24.78 14.06 13.91
N ALA A 8 24.22 14.53 12.80
CA ALA A 8 22.81 14.84 12.69
C ALA A 8 22.00 13.54 12.45
N GLU A 9 21.32 13.11 13.51
CA GLU A 9 20.00 12.45 13.47
C GLU A 9 19.88 10.96 13.11
N ARG A 10 20.88 10.12 13.39
CA ARG A 10 20.67 8.64 13.49
C ARG A 10 20.40 8.17 14.93
N GLY A 11 19.66 8.97 15.69
CA GLY A 11 19.27 8.64 17.07
C GLY A 11 17.99 7.79 17.11
N PRO A 12 17.74 7.03 18.20
CA PRO A 12 16.54 6.19 18.36
C PRO A 12 15.22 6.96 18.16
N ILE A 13 15.19 8.25 18.49
CA ILE A 13 14.01 9.11 18.38
C ILE A 13 13.63 9.37 16.91
N ALA A 14 14.63 9.58 16.03
CA ALA A 14 14.40 9.77 14.60
C ALA A 14 13.86 8.48 13.95
N SER A 15 14.40 7.32 14.37
CA SER A 15 13.91 6.01 13.94
C SER A 15 12.46 5.75 14.39
N VAL A 16 12.12 6.06 15.64
CA VAL A 16 10.75 5.91 16.17
C VAL A 16 9.77 6.85 15.47
N LYS A 17 10.17 8.08 15.17
CA LYS A 17 9.33 9.03 14.41
C LYS A 17 9.06 8.51 12.99
N ARG A 18 10.10 8.08 12.27
CA ARG A 18 10.00 7.47 10.93
C ARG A 18 9.17 6.18 10.94
N GLN A 19 9.23 5.42 12.04
CA GLN A 19 8.41 4.23 12.22
C GLN A 19 6.92 4.60 12.37
N ARG A 20 6.60 5.61 13.18
CA ARG A 20 5.23 6.10 13.35
C ARG A 20 4.65 6.64 12.04
N GLU A 21 5.39 7.46 11.31
CA GLU A 21 4.92 8.06 10.05
C GLU A 21 4.50 6.98 9.04
N ILE A 22 5.25 5.89 8.96
CA ILE A 22 4.94 4.79 8.04
C ILE A 22 3.79 3.91 8.54
N ILE A 23 3.63 3.73 9.85
CA ILE A 23 2.43 3.05 10.37
C ILE A 23 1.18 3.88 10.06
N GLU A 24 1.26 5.21 10.18
CA GLU A 24 0.17 6.12 9.81
C GLU A 24 -0.13 6.06 8.30
N GLU A 25 0.90 6.05 7.45
CA GLU A 25 0.78 5.87 6.00
C GLU A 25 0.08 4.55 5.64
N ILE A 26 0.50 3.44 6.25
CA ILE A 26 -0.10 2.12 6.01
C ILE A 26 -1.57 2.07 6.47
N ASN A 27 -1.88 2.65 7.63
CA ASN A 27 -3.25 2.68 8.14
C ASN A 27 -4.17 3.53 7.24
N ALA A 28 -3.67 4.67 6.76
CA ALA A 28 -4.41 5.52 5.84
C ALA A 28 -4.69 4.78 4.52
N PHE A 29 -3.67 4.14 3.95
CA PHE A 29 -3.79 3.33 2.73
C PHE A 29 -4.80 2.19 2.90
N SER A 30 -4.66 1.41 3.97
CA SER A 30 -5.55 0.28 4.26
C SER A 30 -7.00 0.73 4.43
N THR A 31 -7.21 1.85 5.12
CA THR A 31 -8.55 2.43 5.32
C THR A 31 -9.15 2.93 4.01
N GLU A 32 -8.36 3.61 3.17
CA GLU A 32 -8.82 4.14 1.89
C GLU A 32 -9.35 3.03 0.97
N TYR A 33 -8.63 1.92 0.91
CA TYR A 33 -8.86 0.82 -0.01
C TYR A 33 -9.55 -0.41 0.59
N ALA A 34 -9.89 -0.43 1.89
CA ALA A 34 -10.60 -1.54 2.53
C ALA A 34 -11.92 -1.94 1.82
N SER A 35 -12.56 -1.00 1.11
CA SER A 35 -13.78 -1.25 0.33
C SER A 35 -13.56 -1.22 -1.19
N ILE A 36 -12.34 -1.52 -1.66
CA ILE A 36 -11.98 -1.44 -3.08
C ILE A 36 -12.91 -2.29 -3.96
N LEU A 37 -13.36 -3.46 -3.50
CA LEU A 37 -14.33 -4.28 -4.24
C LEU A 37 -15.66 -3.57 -4.49
N ALA A 38 -16.15 -2.76 -3.56
CA ALA A 38 -17.40 -2.00 -3.77
C ALA A 38 -17.21 -0.81 -4.72
N ARG A 39 -15.96 -0.33 -4.85
CA ARG A 39 -15.60 0.89 -5.60
C ARG A 39 -14.79 0.59 -6.87
N TYR A 40 -14.55 -0.66 -7.23
CA TYR A 40 -13.67 -1.07 -8.34
C TYR A 40 -14.03 -0.44 -9.69
N HIS A 41 -15.32 -0.19 -9.91
CA HIS A 41 -15.82 0.44 -11.12
C HIS A 41 -15.27 1.86 -11.33
N ARG A 42 -14.88 2.56 -10.25
CA ARG A 42 -14.34 3.93 -10.27
C ARG A 42 -12.86 3.98 -10.67
N TYR A 43 -12.14 2.87 -10.56
CA TYR A 43 -10.72 2.78 -10.88
C TYR A 43 -10.55 2.22 -12.29
N THR A 44 -9.57 2.73 -13.04
CA THR A 44 -9.09 2.10 -14.27
C THR A 44 -8.29 0.82 -13.94
N MET A 45 -7.94 0.03 -14.95
CA MET A 45 -7.05 -1.11 -14.72
C MET A 45 -5.67 -0.64 -14.24
N ASP A 46 -5.16 0.44 -14.84
CA ASP A 46 -3.87 1.04 -14.45
C ASP A 46 -3.90 1.55 -13.01
N ASP A 47 -4.99 2.20 -12.57
CA ASP A 47 -5.15 2.62 -11.17
C ASP A 47 -5.07 1.42 -10.22
N LEU A 48 -5.74 0.30 -10.56
CA LEU A 48 -5.71 -0.91 -9.73
C LEU A 48 -4.30 -1.53 -9.68
N ILE A 49 -3.54 -1.48 -10.78
CA ILE A 49 -2.14 -1.93 -10.82
C ILE A 49 -1.27 -1.03 -9.93
N CYS A 50 -1.41 0.28 -10.02
CA CYS A 50 -0.65 1.21 -9.17
C CYS A 50 -0.96 0.98 -7.68
N ILE A 51 -2.23 0.75 -7.32
CA ILE A 51 -2.63 0.46 -5.93
C ILE A 51 -2.02 -0.87 -5.47
N GLU A 52 -1.99 -1.91 -6.32
CA GLU A 52 -1.36 -3.20 -6.02
C GLU A 52 0.15 -3.07 -5.77
N GLU A 53 0.85 -2.33 -6.63
CA GLU A 53 2.29 -2.06 -6.49
C GLU A 53 2.62 -1.36 -5.18
N GLU A 54 1.82 -0.34 -4.84
CA GLU A 54 1.99 0.39 -3.58
C GLU A 54 1.66 -0.48 -2.37
N CYS A 55 0.63 -1.33 -2.45
CA CYS A 55 0.29 -2.31 -1.41
C CYS A 55 1.46 -3.27 -1.13
N ARG A 56 2.11 -3.78 -2.18
CA ARG A 56 3.31 -4.64 -2.04
C ARG A 56 4.49 -3.89 -1.43
N ARG A 57 4.75 -2.66 -1.87
CA ARG A 57 5.82 -1.81 -1.32
C ARG A 57 5.63 -1.62 0.20
N LEU A 58 4.41 -1.29 0.62
CA LEU A 58 4.06 -1.11 2.03
C LEU A 58 4.14 -2.41 2.83
N GLN A 59 3.80 -3.55 2.21
CA GLN A 59 3.89 -4.85 2.85
C GLN A 59 5.35 -5.24 3.14
N ASP A 60 6.24 -5.02 2.17
CA ASP A 60 7.67 -5.27 2.35
C ASP A 60 8.28 -4.35 3.40
N GLU A 61 7.89 -3.06 3.44
CA GLU A 61 8.31 -2.14 4.49
C GLU A 61 7.81 -2.57 5.88
N ALA A 62 6.55 -3.05 5.98
CA ALA A 62 6.01 -3.57 7.23
C ALA A 62 6.78 -4.81 7.72
N ARG A 63 7.13 -5.73 6.81
CA ARG A 63 7.95 -6.93 7.11
C ARG A 63 9.36 -6.57 7.57
N GLN A 64 10.02 -5.62 6.90
CA GLN A 64 11.35 -5.14 7.27
C GLN A 64 11.39 -4.53 8.68
N ARG A 65 10.25 -4.06 9.17
CA ARG A 65 10.08 -3.47 10.51
C ARG A 65 9.43 -4.42 11.51
N GLU A 66 9.29 -5.70 11.15
CA GLU A 66 8.69 -6.75 11.98
C GLU A 66 7.23 -6.45 12.38
N ALA A 67 6.53 -5.59 11.65
CA ALA A 67 5.13 -5.25 11.84
C ALA A 67 4.22 -6.29 11.18
N TRP A 68 4.35 -7.56 11.60
CA TRP A 68 3.71 -8.71 10.95
C TRP A 68 2.18 -8.63 10.85
N GLY A 69 1.51 -8.08 11.87
CA GLY A 69 0.05 -7.90 11.82
C GLY A 69 -0.39 -6.94 10.71
N ILE A 70 0.34 -5.83 10.54
CA ILE A 70 0.09 -4.87 9.47
C ILE A 70 0.40 -5.48 8.10
N ALA A 71 1.46 -6.29 8.00
CA ALA A 71 1.80 -6.99 6.76
C ALA A 71 0.72 -8.02 6.33
N ASP A 72 0.01 -8.62 7.30
CA ASP A 72 -1.11 -9.54 7.04
C ASP A 72 -2.38 -8.80 6.60
N GLU A 73 -2.67 -7.64 7.20
CA GLU A 73 -3.73 -6.73 6.75
C GLU A 73 -3.49 -6.27 5.30
N LEU A 74 -2.25 -5.90 4.96
CA LEU A 74 -1.87 -5.55 3.59
C LEU A 74 -1.94 -6.75 2.63
N ALA A 75 -1.63 -7.97 3.07
CA ALA A 75 -1.81 -9.18 2.26
C ALA A 75 -3.29 -9.40 1.91
N THR A 76 -4.18 -9.18 2.89
CA THR A 76 -5.63 -9.24 2.69
C THR A 76 -6.07 -8.19 1.67
N LEU A 77 -5.52 -6.98 1.75
CA LEU A 77 -5.84 -5.91 0.81
C LEU A 77 -5.36 -6.22 -0.61
N GLU A 78 -4.15 -6.76 -0.78
CA GLU A 78 -3.60 -7.22 -2.07
C GLU A 78 -4.56 -8.22 -2.72
N TYR A 79 -5.05 -9.21 -1.97
CA TYR A 79 -6.04 -10.16 -2.46
C TYR A 79 -7.34 -9.48 -2.96
N LEU A 80 -7.81 -8.44 -2.25
CA LEU A 80 -9.00 -7.69 -2.67
C LEU A 80 -8.75 -6.87 -3.95
N ILE A 81 -7.54 -6.32 -4.12
CA ILE A 81 -7.13 -5.60 -5.32
C ILE A 81 -7.07 -6.56 -6.52
N ASP A 82 -6.48 -7.73 -6.36
CA ASP A 82 -6.46 -8.77 -7.40
C ASP A 82 -7.86 -9.16 -7.85
N ARG A 83 -8.76 -9.34 -6.89
CA ARG A 83 -10.17 -9.63 -7.20
C ARG A 83 -10.87 -8.46 -7.89
N ALA A 84 -10.57 -7.21 -7.51
CA ALA A 84 -11.06 -6.02 -8.20
C ALA A 84 -10.58 -5.96 -9.66
N LYS A 85 -9.30 -6.31 -9.92
CA LYS A 85 -8.74 -6.39 -11.27
C LYS A 85 -9.43 -7.46 -12.10
N ALA A 86 -9.66 -8.65 -11.54
CA ALA A 86 -10.38 -9.72 -12.23
C ALA A 86 -11.81 -9.28 -12.64
N MET A 87 -12.55 -8.66 -11.73
CA MET A 87 -13.89 -8.12 -12.02
C MET A 87 -13.87 -6.99 -13.06
N LYS A 88 -12.81 -6.18 -13.09
CA LYS A 88 -12.63 -5.13 -14.10
C LYS A 88 -12.33 -5.73 -15.47
N ALA A 89 -11.45 -6.73 -15.53
CA ALA A 89 -11.07 -7.43 -16.75
C ALA A 89 -12.27 -8.13 -17.40
N GLU A 90 -13.08 -8.86 -16.60
CA GLU A 90 -14.31 -9.51 -17.07
C GLU A 90 -15.25 -8.48 -17.75
N ARG A 91 -15.51 -7.36 -17.08
CA ARG A 91 -16.36 -6.28 -17.62
C ARG A 91 -15.79 -5.63 -18.90
N MET A 92 -14.46 -5.56 -19.03
CA MET A 92 -13.81 -5.06 -20.23
C MET A 92 -13.95 -6.04 -21.40
N GLY A 93 -13.85 -7.36 -21.13
CA GLY A 93 -14.08 -8.43 -22.11
C GLY A 93 -15.52 -8.48 -22.62
N GLU A 94 -16.51 -8.40 -21.72
CA GLU A 94 -17.94 -8.41 -22.07
C GLU A 94 -18.34 -7.25 -23.01
N ARG A 95 -17.65 -6.10 -22.93
CA ARG A 95 -17.87 -4.97 -23.84
C ARG A 95 -17.28 -5.17 -25.24
N GLY A 96 -16.32 -6.08 -25.40
CA GLY A 96 -15.70 -6.39 -26.69
C GLY A 96 -16.49 -7.41 -27.52
N GLU A 97 -17.32 -8.24 -26.88
CA GLU A 97 -18.08 -9.33 -27.52
C GLU A 97 -19.50 -8.94 -27.97
N SER A 98 -19.90 -7.69 -27.78
CA SER A 98 -21.21 -7.16 -28.22
C SER A 98 -21.15 -6.27 -29.47
N GLY A 99 -20.05 -6.34 -30.25
CA GLY A 99 -19.82 -5.53 -31.46
C GLY A 99 -19.81 -6.36 -32.74
#